data_AF-A0A9N9JWN9-F1
#
_entry.id   AF-A0A9N9JWN9-F1
#
_cell.length_a   1.000
_cell.length_b   1.000
_cell.length_c   1.000
_cell.angle_alpha   90.00
_cell.angle_beta   90.00
_cell.angle_gamma   90.00
#
_symmetry.space_group_name_H-M   'P 1'
#
loop_
_entity.id
_entity.type
_entity.pdbx_description
1 polymer ?
#
loop_
_entity_poly.entity_id
_entity_poly.type
_entity_poly.pdbx_seq_one_letter_code
_entity_poly.pdbx_strand_id
1 'polypeptide(L)' 'FCAIRANNPIPPQCKLFYFEVDIIDEGENKSIGIGFCEKTVNLEGMPGWYNGSWGYHGNNGKFYNCSKRGNPYGPS' A
#
# COMPACT_ATOMS: atom_id res chain seq x y z
N PHE A 1 4.18 -5.03 -11.50
CA PHE A 1 3.23 -4.65 -10.45
C PHE A 1 2.46 -3.42 -10.92
N CYS A 2 1.19 -3.29 -10.51
CA CYS A 2 0.34 -2.15 -10.82
C CYS A 2 -0.43 -1.78 -9.54
N ALA A 3 -0.67 -0.49 -9.32
CA ALA A 3 -1.47 0.01 -8.21
C ALA A 3 -2.73 0.72 -8.72
N ILE A 4 -3.81 0.60 -7.94
CA ILE A 4 -5.02 1.41 -8.09
C ILE A 4 -5.19 2.27 -6.85
N ARG A 5 -6.01 3.32 -6.97
CA ARG A 5 -6.35 4.22 -5.85
C ARG A 5 -7.86 4.39 -5.78
N ALA A 6 -8.35 4.75 -4.60
CA ALA A 6 -9.73 5.18 -4.43
C ALA A 6 -10.06 6.37 -5.37
N ASN A 7 -11.32 6.51 -5.71
CA ASN A 7 -11.81 7.59 -6.57
C ASN A 7 -11.71 8.99 -5.92
N ASN A 8 -11.55 9.06 -4.60
CA ASN A 8 -11.42 10.29 -3.82
C ASN A 8 -10.37 10.14 -2.72
N PRO A 9 -9.68 11.24 -2.33
CA PRO A 9 -8.78 11.23 -1.18
C PRO A 9 -9.57 11.15 0.14
N ILE A 10 -8.86 10.79 1.22
CA ILE A 10 -9.38 10.91 2.58
C ILE A 10 -9.68 12.40 2.85
N PRO A 11 -10.90 12.79 3.24
CA PRO A 11 -11.22 14.18 3.54
C PRO A 11 -10.37 14.69 4.71
N PRO A 12 -9.77 15.89 4.64
CA PRO A 12 -8.94 16.43 5.74
C PRO A 12 -9.70 16.60 7.07
N GLN A 13 -11.03 16.71 7.02
CA GLN A 13 -11.88 16.77 8.20
C GLN A 13 -11.97 15.42 8.94
N CYS A 14 -11.61 14.33 8.26
CA CYS A 14 -11.53 12.98 8.81
C CYS A 14 -10.25 12.85 9.63
N LYS A 15 -10.34 13.11 10.94
CA LYS A 15 -9.19 13.04 11.87
C LYS A 15 -8.66 11.63 12.09
N LEU A 16 -9.53 10.62 11.91
CA LEU A 16 -9.20 9.21 11.97
C LEU A 16 -9.90 8.54 10.79
N PHE A 17 -9.11 7.97 9.90
CA PHE A 17 -9.60 7.21 8.75
C PHE A 17 -9.17 5.76 8.87
N TYR A 18 -10.07 4.86 8.48
CA TYR A 18 -9.86 3.42 8.54
C TYR A 18 -10.55 2.78 7.33
N PHE A 19 -9.90 1.75 6.77
CA PHE A 19 -10.48 0.90 5.75
C PHE A 19 -9.93 -0.51 5.91
N GLU A 20 -10.71 -1.49 5.47
CA GLU A 20 -10.36 -2.90 5.47
C GLU A 20 -10.24 -3.40 4.03
N VAL A 21 -9.40 -4.42 3.86
CA VAL A 21 -9.24 -5.13 2.58
C VAL A 21 -9.29 -6.62 2.88
N ASP A 22 -10.34 -7.28 2.43
CA ASP A 22 -10.44 -8.74 2.47
C ASP A 22 -9.70 -9.34 1.28
N ILE A 23 -8.73 -10.21 1.57
CA ILE A 23 -8.00 -10.95 0.54
C ILE A 23 -8.77 -12.21 0.19
N ILE A 24 -9.43 -12.18 -0.96
CA ILE A 24 -10.22 -13.32 -1.48
C ILE A 24 -9.31 -14.37 -2.13
N ASP A 25 -8.27 -13.93 -2.84
CA ASP A 25 -7.25 -14.75 -3.46
C ASP A 25 -5.91 -14.00 -3.39
N GLU A 26 -4.89 -14.62 -2.80
CA GLU A 26 -3.56 -14.04 -2.69
C GLU A 26 -2.75 -14.17 -4.00
N GLY A 27 -3.20 -15.03 -4.91
CA GLY A 27 -2.49 -15.40 -6.12
C GLY A 27 -1.17 -16.15 -5.84
N GLU A 28 -0.54 -16.63 -6.90
CA GLU A 28 0.66 -17.49 -6.78
C GLU A 28 1.83 -16.83 -6.04
N ASN A 29 2.06 -15.54 -6.26
CA ASN A 29 3.19 -14.80 -5.71
C ASN A 29 2.85 -13.97 -4.45
N LYS A 30 1.62 -14.03 -3.95
CA LYS A 30 1.14 -13.28 -2.76
C LYS A 30 1.44 -11.78 -2.80
N SER A 31 1.64 -11.23 -4.00
CA SER A 31 2.22 -9.91 -4.22
C SER A 31 1.17 -8.82 -4.13
N ILE A 32 0.53 -8.74 -2.97
CA ILE A 32 -0.50 -7.75 -2.65
C ILE A 32 0.12 -6.72 -1.72
N GLY A 33 0.01 -5.45 -2.10
CA GLY A 33 0.39 -4.32 -1.28
C GLY A 33 -0.83 -3.48 -0.91
N ILE A 34 -0.95 -3.10 0.36
CA ILE A 34 -2.06 -2.27 0.88
C ILE A 34 -1.47 -1.04 1.54
N GLY A 35 -2.04 0.14 1.29
CA GLY A 35 -1.61 1.36 1.98
C GLY A 35 -2.15 2.64 1.36
N PHE A 36 -1.34 3.68 1.43
CA PHE A 36 -1.73 5.04 1.07
C PHE A 36 -0.74 5.66 0.10
N CYS A 37 -1.20 6.67 -0.64
CA CYS A 37 -0.35 7.48 -1.47
C CYS A 37 -0.96 8.85 -1.75
N GLU A 38 -0.08 9.79 -2.10
CA GLU A 38 -0.47 11.09 -2.62
C GLU A 38 -1.01 11.00 -4.05
N LYS A 39 -1.72 12.05 -4.48
CA LYS A 39 -2.40 12.12 -5.78
C LYS A 39 -1.45 12.01 -6.99
N THR A 40 -0.19 12.38 -6.85
CA THR A 40 0.78 12.44 -7.95
C THR A 40 1.71 11.21 -8.03
N VAL A 41 1.55 10.24 -7.13
CA VAL A 41 2.39 9.04 -7.10
C VAL A 41 2.24 8.20 -8.38
N ASN A 42 3.37 7.70 -8.90
CA ASN A 42 3.41 6.74 -10.01
C ASN A 42 2.76 5.41 -9.59
N LEU A 43 1.84 4.89 -10.42
CA LEU A 43 1.10 3.65 -10.18
C LEU A 43 1.72 2.40 -10.81
N GLU A 44 2.88 2.52 -11.47
CA GLU A 44 3.64 1.41 -12.07
C GLU A 44 4.49 0.63 -11.04
N GLY A 45 4.08 0.62 -9.78
CA GLY A 45 4.76 -0.08 -8.69
C GLY A 45 3.82 -0.39 -7.54
N MET A 46 4.30 -1.14 -6.56
CA MET A 46 3.52 -1.48 -5.38
C MET A 46 3.44 -0.29 -4.41
N PRO A 47 2.37 -0.21 -3.58
CA PRO A 47 2.27 0.80 -2.51
C PRO A 47 3.55 0.86 -1.66
N GLY A 48 4.02 2.07 -1.36
CA GLY A 48 5.23 2.30 -0.56
C GLY A 48 6.54 2.46 -1.34
N TRP A 49 6.58 2.16 -2.63
CA TRP A 49 7.83 2.17 -3.41
C TRP A 49 8.31 3.54 -3.87
N TYR A 50 7.40 4.48 -4.07
CA TYR A 50 7.69 5.81 -4.59
C TYR A 50 7.46 6.88 -3.51
N ASN A 51 8.10 8.04 -3.69
CA ASN A 51 7.93 9.17 -2.77
C ASN A 51 6.45 9.57 -2.66
N GLY A 52 5.98 9.86 -1.44
CA GLY A 52 4.58 10.14 -1.15
C GLY A 52 3.69 8.89 -1.10
N SER A 53 4.28 7.69 -0.91
CA SER A 53 3.53 6.44 -0.77
C SER A 53 4.05 5.57 0.38
N TRP A 54 3.11 4.87 1.02
CA TRP A 54 3.33 3.97 2.14
C TRP A 54 2.54 2.68 1.91
N GLY A 55 3.12 1.52 2.21
CA GLY A 55 2.44 0.26 1.98
C GLY A 55 2.99 -0.91 2.79
N TYR A 56 2.10 -1.79 3.20
CA TYR A 56 2.39 -3.10 3.76
C TYR A 56 2.26 -4.17 2.66
N HIS A 57 3.23 -5.08 2.56
CA HIS A 57 3.25 -6.11 1.52
C HIS A 57 3.04 -7.50 2.12
N GLY A 58 2.00 -8.20 1.66
CA GLY A 58 1.56 -9.48 2.21
C GLY A 58 2.54 -10.63 1.97
N ASN A 59 3.34 -10.59 0.90
CA ASN A 59 4.30 -11.67 0.58
C ASN A 59 5.51 -11.75 1.52
N ASN A 60 5.78 -10.70 2.31
CA ASN A 60 7.00 -10.66 3.14
C ASN A 60 6.83 -9.95 4.48
N GLY A 61 5.61 -9.50 4.80
CA GLY A 61 5.32 -8.84 6.08
C GLY A 61 5.99 -7.48 6.27
N LYS A 62 6.56 -6.87 5.22
CA LYS A 62 7.34 -5.63 5.35
C LYS A 62 6.50 -4.39 5.09
N PHE A 63 6.87 -3.32 5.77
CA PHE A 63 6.38 -1.97 5.52
C PHE A 63 7.38 -1.19 4.66
N TYR A 64 6.86 -0.51 3.64
CA TYR A 64 7.58 0.28 2.66
C TYR A 64 7.16 1.74 2.81
N ASN A 65 8.14 2.62 3.03
CA ASN A 65 7.95 4.06 3.24
C ASN A 65 8.79 4.82 2.22
N CYS A 66 8.16 5.30 1.16
CA CYS A 66 8.80 6.09 0.10
C CYS A 66 10.07 5.42 -0.47
N SER A 67 10.14 4.09 -0.48
CA SER A 67 11.36 3.33 -0.75
C SER A 67 11.04 1.91 -1.19
N LYS A 68 11.83 1.37 -2.13
CA LYS A 68 11.77 -0.05 -2.53
C LYS A 68 12.41 -1.00 -1.51
N ARG A 69 13.03 -0.47 -0.45
CA ARG A 69 13.59 -1.25 0.66
C ARG A 69 12.59 -1.24 1.80
N GLY A 70 11.89 -2.37 1.99
CA GLY A 70 10.95 -2.55 3.09
C GLY A 70 11.65 -2.91 4.40
N ASN A 71 11.03 -2.53 5.52
CA ASN A 71 11.45 -2.87 6.88
C ASN A 71 10.53 -3.93 7.48
N PRO A 72 11.02 -4.83 8.36
CA PRO A 72 10.16 -5.75 9.10
C PRO A 72 9.04 -4.99 9.84
N TYR A 73 7.80 -5.51 9.78
CA TYR A 73 6.66 -4.84 10.40
C TYR A 73 5.62 -5.81 10.95
N GLY A 74 5.03 -6.63 10.08
CA GLY A 74 3.97 -7.57 10.42
C GLY A 74 4.43 -9.02 10.33
N PRO A 75 3.47 -9.97 10.47
CA PRO A 75 3.73 -11.37 10.17
C PRO A 75 4.14 -11.55 8.70
N SER A 76 4.94 -12.59 8.46
CA SER A 76 5.43 -13.03 7.14
C SER A 76 4.76 -14.32 6.72
#